data_AF-A0A7W1B7Y5-F1
#
_entry.id   AF-A0A7W1B7Y5-F1
#
_cell.length_a   1.000
_cell.length_b   1.000
_cell.length_c   1.000
_cell.angle_alpha   90.00
_cell.angle_beta   90.00
_cell.angle_gamma   90.00
#
_symmetry.space_group_name_H-M   'P 1'
#
loop_
_entity.id
_entity.type
_entity.pdbx_description
1 polymer ?
#
loop_
_entity_poly.entity_id
_entity_poly.type
_entity_poly.pdbx_seq_one_letter_code
_entity_poly.pdbx_strand_id
1 'polypeptide(L)'
;MKHLILVTLLAACGGAKPAPTTPITDPVPMTETPPPVAPSEPAQPDPAQVKKADLLAAERTAYEKARPVFEQYCAGCHMTGRRGAGPKSLEHFDMTTYPFGGHHAMELAKEIREVLAIGGGKPTMPKNNPGAVKGAELALIAAWADAFDASHAGGAHEGHTGAGEHKH
;
A
#
# COMPACT_ATOMS: atom_id res chain seq x y z
N MET A 1 -28.26 -34.26 -9.35
CA MET A 1 -29.63 -34.04 -8.84
C MET A 1 -29.52 -33.16 -7.61
N LYS A 2 -30.30 -32.05 -7.56
CA LYS A 2 -30.85 -31.43 -6.34
C LYS A 2 -29.83 -30.75 -5.38
N HIS A 3 -29.90 -29.48 -4.99
CA HIS A 3 -30.92 -28.45 -5.07
C HIS A 3 -30.31 -27.05 -5.08
N LEU A 4 -30.91 -26.21 -5.92
CA LEU A 4 -30.93 -24.76 -5.91
C LEU A 4 -31.58 -24.25 -4.61
N ILE A 5 -30.97 -23.30 -3.89
CA ILE A 5 -31.72 -22.38 -3.01
C ILE A 5 -31.19 -20.97 -3.26
N LEU A 6 -32.03 -20.21 -3.96
CA LEU A 6 -32.00 -18.78 -4.16
C LEU A 6 -32.83 -18.15 -3.02
N VAL A 7 -32.27 -17.20 -2.27
CA VAL A 7 -33.08 -16.29 -1.43
C VAL A 7 -32.58 -14.87 -1.64
N THR A 8 -33.42 -14.11 -2.33
CA THR A 8 -33.35 -12.66 -2.53
C THR A 8 -34.09 -11.97 -1.39
N LEU A 9 -33.54 -10.89 -0.83
CA LEU A 9 -34.29 -9.95 0.01
C LEU A 9 -33.99 -8.51 -0.43
N LEU A 10 -35.07 -7.84 -0.82
CA LEU A 10 -35.20 -6.42 -1.16
C LEU A 10 -35.36 -5.55 0.09
N ALA A 11 -35.24 -4.23 -0.14
CA ALA A 11 -35.70 -3.06 0.64
C ALA A 11 -34.58 -2.33 1.41
N ALA A 12 -34.47 -1.00 1.41
CA ALA A 12 -35.49 0.03 1.21
C ALA A 12 -34.94 1.35 0.65
N CYS A 13 -35.77 2.06 -0.13
CA CYS A 13 -35.66 3.49 -0.41
C CYS A 13 -36.42 4.31 0.66
N GLY A 14 -35.98 5.54 0.94
CA GLY A 14 -36.76 6.56 1.66
C GLY A 14 -35.92 7.26 2.73
N GLY A 15 -35.84 8.59 2.82
CA GLY A 15 -36.56 9.64 2.12
C GLY A 15 -35.95 11.02 2.39
N ALA A 16 -36.43 12.00 1.63
CA ALA A 16 -36.16 13.42 1.82
C ALA A 16 -37.40 14.12 2.42
N LYS A 17 -37.22 15.09 3.33
CA LYS A 17 -38.20 16.15 3.65
C LYS A 17 -37.53 17.31 4.43
N PRO A 18 -38.15 18.51 4.55
CA PRO A 18 -37.57 19.76 4.09
C PRO A 18 -37.21 20.74 5.24
N ALA A 19 -36.68 21.90 4.83
CA ALA A 19 -36.17 23.00 5.64
C ALA A 19 -37.18 23.68 6.59
N PRO A 20 -36.67 24.44 7.59
CA PRO A 20 -37.30 25.66 8.07
C PRO A 20 -36.59 26.91 7.53
N THR A 21 -37.38 27.81 6.95
CA THR A 21 -37.04 29.19 6.61
C THR A 21 -37.41 30.10 7.79
N THR A 22 -36.52 30.99 8.22
CA THR A 22 -36.89 32.32 8.72
C THR A 22 -35.75 33.34 8.52
N PRO A 23 -36.09 34.65 8.47
CA PRO A 23 -35.31 35.69 7.80
C PRO A 23 -34.55 36.58 8.78
N ILE A 24 -33.38 37.11 8.39
CA ILE A 24 -32.86 38.38 8.91
C ILE A 24 -32.17 39.13 7.76
N THR A 25 -32.71 40.33 7.53
CA THR A 25 -32.18 41.39 6.69
C THR A 25 -31.12 42.15 7.48
N ASP A 26 -29.91 42.26 6.93
CA ASP A 26 -29.00 43.37 7.22
C ASP A 26 -28.34 43.83 5.91
N PRO A 27 -28.39 45.12 5.55
CA PRO A 27 -27.66 45.64 4.39
C PRO A 27 -26.17 45.76 4.72
N VAL A 28 -25.37 44.88 4.12
CA VAL A 28 -23.90 44.93 4.18
C VAL A 28 -23.40 45.99 3.17
N PRO A 29 -22.45 46.86 3.57
CA PRO A 29 -21.92 47.92 2.71
C PRO A 29 -21.19 47.37 1.48
N MET A 30 -21.21 48.17 0.40
CA MET A 30 -20.66 47.87 -0.92
C MET A 30 -19.31 47.17 -0.85
N THR A 31 -19.27 45.93 -1.32
CA THR A 31 -18.04 45.19 -1.58
C THR A 31 -17.40 45.75 -2.85
N GLU A 32 -16.24 46.37 -2.67
CA GLU A 32 -15.29 46.64 -3.74
C GLU A 32 -15.13 45.36 -4.58
N THR A 33 -15.39 45.44 -5.87
CA THR A 33 -15.11 44.33 -6.79
C THR A 33 -13.59 44.13 -6.82
N PRO A 34 -13.04 43.01 -6.29
CA PRO A 34 -11.63 42.75 -6.47
C PRO A 34 -11.35 42.61 -7.98
N PRO A 35 -10.22 43.11 -8.48
CA PRO A 35 -9.86 42.95 -9.88
C PRO A 35 -9.86 41.44 -10.22
N PRO A 36 -10.21 41.07 -11.46
CA PRO A 36 -10.14 39.67 -11.89
C PRO A 36 -8.70 39.18 -11.68
N VAL A 37 -8.53 38.30 -10.71
CA VAL A 37 -7.27 37.56 -10.53
C VAL A 37 -7.14 36.73 -11.79
N ALA A 38 -6.20 37.12 -12.66
CA ALA A 38 -5.85 36.32 -13.82
C ALA A 38 -5.61 34.88 -13.34
N PRO A 39 -6.14 33.85 -14.03
CA PRO A 39 -5.90 32.47 -13.64
C PRO A 39 -4.39 32.26 -13.56
N SER A 40 -3.87 32.11 -12.34
CA SER A 40 -2.47 31.76 -12.14
C SER A 40 -2.24 30.43 -12.86
N GLU A 41 -1.31 30.43 -13.80
CA GLU A 41 -0.84 29.21 -14.44
C GLU A 41 -0.44 28.21 -13.34
N PRO A 42 -0.89 26.94 -13.38
CA PRO A 42 -0.54 25.97 -12.36
C PRO A 42 0.98 25.87 -12.28
N ALA A 43 1.55 26.09 -11.08
CA ALA A 43 2.98 25.92 -10.86
C ALA A 43 3.39 24.50 -11.28
N GLN A 44 4.39 24.39 -12.15
CA GLN A 44 4.91 23.09 -12.56
C GLN A 44 5.50 22.37 -11.34
N PRO A 45 5.33 21.04 -11.25
CA PRO A 45 5.86 20.27 -10.13
C PRO A 45 7.38 20.32 -10.08
N ASP A 46 7.93 20.30 -8.86
CA ASP A 46 9.37 20.25 -8.62
C ASP A 46 9.97 18.98 -9.25
N PRO A 47 11.04 19.08 -10.07
CA PRO A 47 11.74 17.93 -10.64
C PRO A 47 12.14 16.85 -9.61
N ALA A 48 12.42 17.22 -8.36
CA ALA A 48 12.70 16.26 -7.28
C ALA A 48 11.45 15.44 -6.88
N GLN A 49 10.27 16.05 -6.88
CA GLN A 49 9.01 15.38 -6.61
C GLN A 49 8.64 14.40 -7.72
N VAL A 50 8.88 14.78 -8.98
CA VAL A 50 8.66 13.89 -10.14
C VAL A 50 9.51 12.62 -10.01
N LYS A 51 10.79 12.76 -9.66
CA LYS A 51 11.68 11.60 -9.45
C LYS A 51 11.21 10.67 -8.33
N LYS A 52 10.73 11.21 -7.20
CA LYS A 52 10.17 10.39 -6.11
C LYS A 52 8.91 9.63 -6.56
N ALA A 53 8.03 10.29 -7.31
CA ALA A 53 6.83 9.65 -7.85
C ALA A 53 7.17 8.52 -8.82
N ASP A 54 8.17 8.71 -9.69
CA ASP A 54 8.63 7.69 -10.64
C ASP A 54 9.20 6.45 -9.92
N LEU A 55 9.97 6.66 -8.85
CA LEU A 55 10.51 5.57 -8.04
C LEU A 55 9.41 4.74 -7.34
N LEU A 56 8.42 5.40 -6.75
CA LEU A 56 7.25 4.71 -6.17
C LEU A 56 6.44 3.94 -7.22
N ALA A 57 6.27 4.52 -8.41
CA ALA A 57 5.57 3.86 -9.50
C ALA A 57 6.33 2.62 -10.00
N ALA A 58 7.66 2.70 -10.09
CA ALA A 58 8.52 1.57 -10.44
C ALA A 58 8.44 0.46 -9.38
N GLU A 59 8.54 0.80 -8.10
CA GLU A 59 8.38 -0.13 -6.98
C GLU A 59 7.02 -0.83 -7.03
N ARG A 60 5.92 -0.07 -7.19
CA ARG A 60 4.57 -0.65 -7.26
C ARG A 60 4.41 -1.58 -8.46
N THR A 61 4.91 -1.19 -9.62
CA THR A 61 4.90 -2.03 -10.82
C THR A 61 5.67 -3.34 -10.60
N ALA A 62 6.80 -3.29 -9.90
CA ALA A 62 7.58 -4.47 -9.57
C ALA A 62 6.83 -5.36 -8.54
N TYR A 63 6.20 -4.74 -7.53
CA TYR A 63 5.36 -5.45 -6.56
C TYR A 63 4.21 -6.19 -7.24
N GLU A 64 3.47 -5.54 -8.14
CA GLU A 64 2.33 -6.17 -8.83
C GLU A 64 2.75 -7.42 -9.62
N LYS A 65 3.94 -7.41 -10.22
CA LYS A 65 4.51 -8.57 -10.92
C LYS A 65 4.94 -9.67 -9.94
N ALA A 66 5.50 -9.31 -8.79
CA ALA A 66 5.94 -10.25 -7.76
C ALA A 66 4.79 -10.79 -6.88
N ARG A 67 3.66 -10.07 -6.81
CA ARG A 67 2.50 -10.38 -5.96
C ARG A 67 2.03 -11.83 -6.04
N PRO A 68 1.81 -12.46 -7.22
CA PRO A 68 1.40 -13.87 -7.25
C PRO A 68 2.41 -14.81 -6.59
N VAL A 69 3.71 -14.53 -6.69
CA VAL A 69 4.76 -15.33 -6.03
C VAL A 69 4.67 -15.16 -4.51
N PHE A 70 4.53 -13.92 -4.06
CA PHE A 70 4.29 -13.56 -2.66
C PHE A 70 3.05 -14.29 -2.08
N GLU A 71 1.94 -14.28 -2.80
CA GLU A 71 0.71 -14.96 -2.39
C GLU A 71 0.85 -16.49 -2.35
N GLN A 72 1.57 -17.07 -3.32
CA GLN A 72 1.77 -18.51 -3.42
C GLN A 72 2.68 -19.05 -2.31
N TYR A 73 3.78 -18.36 -2.01
CA TYR A 73 4.84 -18.91 -1.16
C TYR A 73 4.93 -18.26 0.23
N CYS A 74 4.50 -17.02 0.40
CA CYS A 74 4.71 -16.25 1.65
C CYS A 74 3.41 -16.06 2.44
N ALA A 75 2.28 -15.86 1.77
CA ALA A 75 1.01 -15.50 2.42
C ALA A 75 0.50 -16.57 3.40
N GLY A 76 0.91 -17.83 3.27
CA GLY A 76 0.55 -18.88 4.22
C GLY A 76 0.88 -18.53 5.68
N CYS A 77 1.95 -17.77 5.91
CA CYS A 77 2.43 -17.37 7.24
C CYS A 77 2.45 -15.85 7.47
N HIS A 78 2.47 -15.04 6.41
CA HIS A 78 2.65 -13.59 6.52
C HIS A 78 1.39 -12.78 6.19
N MET A 79 0.23 -13.41 6.01
CA MET A 79 -1.03 -12.72 5.72
C MET A 79 -2.11 -13.06 6.74
N THR A 80 -2.79 -12.03 7.26
CA THR A 80 -3.86 -12.16 8.25
C THR A 80 -4.96 -13.13 7.77
N GLY A 81 -5.48 -13.93 8.70
CA GLY A 81 -6.54 -14.90 8.42
C GLY A 81 -6.07 -16.19 7.73
N ARG A 82 -4.76 -16.36 7.47
CA ARG A 82 -4.21 -17.61 6.94
C ARG A 82 -3.81 -18.55 8.07
N ARG A 83 -3.96 -19.86 7.83
CA ARG A 83 -3.76 -20.91 8.86
C ARG A 83 -2.38 -20.86 9.53
N GLY A 84 -1.33 -20.44 8.81
CA GLY A 84 0.03 -20.35 9.34
C GLY A 84 0.41 -18.96 9.87
N ALA A 85 -0.49 -17.98 9.81
CA ALA A 85 -0.22 -16.62 10.28
C ALA A 85 -0.34 -16.55 11.80
N GLY A 86 0.78 -16.26 12.47
CA GLY A 86 0.85 -16.08 13.92
C GLY A 86 1.27 -14.66 14.28
N PRO A 87 1.05 -14.22 15.53
CA PRO A 87 1.40 -12.86 15.96
C PRO A 87 2.85 -12.49 15.64
N LYS A 88 3.79 -13.40 15.92
CA LYS A 88 5.22 -13.18 15.66
C LYS A 88 5.57 -13.04 14.17
N SER A 89 4.89 -13.76 13.28
CA SER A 89 5.19 -13.67 11.84
C SER A 89 4.65 -12.38 11.26
N LEU A 90 3.45 -11.97 11.67
CA LEU A 90 2.81 -10.71 11.25
C LEU A 90 3.51 -9.48 11.84
N GLU A 91 3.91 -9.53 13.11
CA GLU A 91 4.69 -8.47 13.75
C GLU A 91 6.05 -8.29 13.07
N HIS A 92 6.68 -9.36 12.60
CA HIS A 92 7.95 -9.27 11.86
C HIS A 92 7.73 -8.79 10.42
N PHE A 93 6.77 -9.39 9.71
CA PHE A 93 6.44 -9.10 8.32
C PHE A 93 4.96 -9.41 8.04
N ASP A 94 4.17 -8.37 7.79
CA ASP A 94 2.76 -8.47 7.41
C ASP A 94 2.57 -8.06 5.95
N MET A 95 2.09 -9.00 5.13
CA MET A 95 1.80 -8.79 3.72
C MET A 95 0.31 -8.65 3.39
N THR A 96 -0.54 -8.46 4.40
CA THR A 96 -2.00 -8.32 4.23
C THR A 96 -2.37 -7.15 3.33
N THR A 97 -1.57 -6.08 3.35
CA THR A 97 -1.73 -4.90 2.50
C THR A 97 -0.41 -4.53 1.84
N TYR A 98 -0.49 -3.66 0.83
CA TYR A 98 0.68 -2.96 0.29
C TYR A 98 0.56 -1.45 0.56
N PRO A 99 1.61 -0.75 1.03
CA PRO A 99 2.94 -1.28 1.39
C PRO A 99 2.87 -2.31 2.54
N PHE A 100 3.87 -3.16 2.60
CA PHE A 100 3.97 -4.19 3.62
C PHE A 100 4.16 -3.58 5.02
N GLY A 101 3.60 -4.24 6.03
CA GLY A 101 3.70 -3.86 7.43
C GLY A 101 4.66 -4.75 8.23
N GLY A 102 4.69 -4.51 9.53
CA GLY A 102 5.58 -5.19 10.48
C GLY A 102 6.76 -4.32 10.92
N HIS A 103 7.46 -4.76 11.96
CA HIS A 103 8.59 -4.06 12.57
C HIS A 103 9.79 -3.92 11.62
N HIS A 104 9.95 -4.82 10.66
CA HIS A 104 11.05 -4.79 9.68
C HIS A 104 10.58 -4.38 8.28
N ALA A 105 9.48 -3.64 8.18
CA ALA A 105 8.94 -3.23 6.88
C ALA A 105 9.96 -2.43 6.05
N MET A 106 10.80 -1.63 6.70
CA MET A 106 11.82 -0.79 6.04
C MET A 106 13.06 -1.59 5.61
N GLU A 107 13.40 -2.66 6.31
CA GLU A 107 14.53 -3.56 6.02
C GLU A 107 14.11 -4.79 5.19
N LEU A 108 12.85 -4.84 4.75
CA LEU A 108 12.24 -6.05 4.23
C LEU A 108 12.94 -6.59 2.97
N ALA A 109 13.39 -5.71 2.08
CA ALA A 109 14.13 -6.12 0.88
C ALA A 109 15.46 -6.81 1.23
N LYS A 110 16.14 -6.39 2.31
CA LYS A 110 17.34 -7.08 2.82
C LYS A 110 16.98 -8.45 3.39
N GLU A 111 15.98 -8.53 4.26
CA GLU A 111 15.56 -9.77 4.89
C GLU A 111 15.09 -10.81 3.86
N ILE A 112 14.34 -10.39 2.85
CA ILE A 112 13.88 -11.26 1.75
C ILE A 112 15.08 -11.83 0.96
N ARG A 113 16.08 -11.01 0.66
CA ARG A 113 17.28 -11.50 -0.04
C ARG A 113 18.02 -12.54 0.80
N GLU A 114 18.14 -12.33 2.10
CA GLU A 114 18.78 -13.27 3.01
C GLU A 114 18.02 -14.61 3.07
N VAL A 115 16.71 -14.59 3.37
CA VAL A 115 15.94 -15.84 3.57
C VAL A 115 15.69 -16.62 2.29
N LEU A 116 15.71 -15.97 1.14
CA LEU A 116 15.62 -16.61 -0.19
C LEU A 116 16.99 -16.90 -0.82
N ALA A 117 18.09 -16.55 -0.14
CA ALA A 117 19.45 -16.69 -0.65
C ALA A 117 19.69 -16.01 -2.02
N ILE A 118 19.08 -14.83 -2.22
CA ILE A 118 19.35 -13.98 -3.38
C ILE A 118 20.77 -13.41 -3.21
N GLY A 119 21.68 -13.80 -4.10
CA GLY A 119 23.12 -13.50 -3.97
C GLY A 119 23.96 -14.68 -3.48
N GLY A 120 23.34 -15.83 -3.20
CA GLY A 120 24.01 -17.07 -2.81
C GLY A 120 23.71 -17.50 -1.39
N GLY A 121 24.19 -18.69 -1.02
CA GLY A 121 23.90 -19.31 0.27
C GLY A 121 22.77 -20.33 0.20
N LYS A 122 22.23 -20.69 1.37
CA LYS A 122 21.17 -21.70 1.51
C LYS A 122 19.84 -21.01 1.85
N PRO A 123 18.79 -21.14 1.03
CA PRO A 123 17.49 -20.54 1.34
C PRO A 123 16.91 -21.19 2.60
N THR A 124 16.28 -20.37 3.44
CA THR A 124 15.61 -20.79 4.69
C THR A 124 14.09 -20.66 4.60
N MET A 125 13.59 -19.94 3.58
CA MET A 125 12.16 -19.76 3.32
C MET A 125 11.75 -20.31 1.94
N PRO A 126 10.46 -20.69 1.75
CA PRO A 126 9.43 -20.87 2.80
C PRO A 126 9.81 -21.95 3.81
N LYS A 127 9.46 -21.78 5.10
CA LYS A 127 9.89 -22.66 6.21
C LYS A 127 9.62 -24.16 5.97
N ASN A 128 8.50 -24.48 5.34
CA ASN A 128 8.09 -25.86 5.05
C ASN A 128 8.66 -26.42 3.75
N ASN A 129 9.23 -25.57 2.87
CA ASN A 129 9.85 -25.98 1.62
C ASN A 129 10.97 -25.00 1.21
N PRO A 130 12.10 -24.96 1.94
CA PRO A 130 13.16 -24.00 1.65
C PRO A 130 13.73 -24.18 0.25
N GLY A 131 13.86 -23.08 -0.50
CA GLY A 131 14.31 -23.12 -1.90
C GLY A 131 13.23 -23.43 -2.93
N ALA A 132 11.95 -23.43 -2.53
CA ALA A 132 10.83 -23.58 -3.46
C ALA A 132 10.77 -22.43 -4.49
N VAL A 133 11.09 -21.20 -4.05
CA VAL A 133 11.13 -20.01 -4.90
C VAL A 133 12.43 -19.99 -5.68
N LYS A 134 12.37 -20.12 -7.01
CA LYS A 134 13.56 -20.23 -7.88
C LYS A 134 13.30 -19.71 -9.29
N GLY A 135 14.36 -19.57 -10.08
CA GLY A 135 14.27 -19.19 -11.49
C GLY A 135 13.52 -17.87 -11.68
N ALA A 136 12.53 -17.87 -12.58
CA ALA A 136 11.76 -16.67 -12.92
C ALA A 136 11.01 -16.08 -11.72
N GLU A 137 10.48 -16.90 -10.81
CA GLU A 137 9.76 -16.43 -9.62
C GLU A 137 10.69 -15.70 -8.65
N LEU A 138 11.89 -16.24 -8.45
CA LEU A 138 12.92 -15.59 -7.63
C LEU A 138 13.38 -14.27 -8.26
N ALA A 139 13.50 -14.23 -9.60
CA ALA A 139 13.85 -13.01 -10.32
C ALA A 139 12.80 -11.90 -10.18
N LEU A 140 11.50 -12.25 -10.12
CA LEU A 140 10.43 -11.27 -9.87
C LEU A 140 10.55 -10.65 -8.47
N ILE A 141 10.80 -11.48 -7.44
CA ILE A 141 11.00 -10.99 -6.07
C ILE A 141 12.29 -10.15 -5.98
N ALA A 142 13.37 -10.57 -6.62
CA ALA A 142 14.61 -9.80 -6.66
C ALA A 142 14.41 -8.43 -7.32
N ALA A 143 13.70 -8.37 -8.45
CA ALA A 143 13.39 -7.11 -9.13
C ALA A 143 12.53 -6.17 -8.27
N TRP A 144 11.58 -6.70 -7.50
CA TRP A 144 10.84 -5.90 -6.52
C TRP A 144 11.76 -5.39 -5.40
N ALA A 145 12.64 -6.24 -4.86
CA ALA A 145 13.56 -5.84 -3.79
C ALA A 145 14.51 -4.71 -4.26
N ASP A 146 14.99 -4.77 -5.50
CA ASP A 146 15.84 -3.72 -6.08
C ASP A 146 15.07 -2.41 -6.27
N ALA A 147 13.82 -2.48 -6.74
CA ALA A 147 12.97 -1.29 -6.90
C ALA A 147 12.58 -0.66 -5.54
N PHE A 148 12.33 -1.50 -4.53
CA PHE A 148 12.06 -1.08 -3.16
C PHE A 148 13.26 -0.33 -2.56
N ASP A 149 14.48 -0.87 -2.70
CA ASP A 149 15.69 -0.21 -2.22
C ASP A 149 15.94 1.11 -2.95
N ALA A 150 15.73 1.16 -4.27
CA ALA A 150 15.89 2.38 -5.05
C ALA A 150 14.90 3.48 -4.61
N SER A 151 13.65 3.09 -4.33
CA SER A 151 12.61 3.98 -3.81
C SER A 151 12.93 4.51 -2.41
N HIS A 152 13.45 3.66 -1.53
CA HIS A 152 13.93 4.07 -0.19
C HIS A 152 15.13 5.01 -0.28
N ALA A 153 16.16 4.66 -1.06
CA ALA A 153 17.35 5.47 -1.24
C ALA A 153 17.04 6.84 -1.88
N GLY A 154 16.01 6.91 -2.73
CA GLY A 154 15.50 8.15 -3.31
C GLY A 154 14.60 8.98 -2.39
N GLY A 155 14.37 8.53 -1.15
CA GLY A 155 13.51 9.22 -0.19
C GLY A 155 12.04 9.25 -0.61
N ALA A 156 11.60 8.30 -1.43
CA ALA A 156 10.24 8.28 -1.95
C ALA A 156 9.21 7.84 -0.90
N HIS A 157 9.67 7.20 0.19
CA HIS A 157 8.87 6.87 1.37
C HIS A 157 8.92 7.94 2.48
N GLU A 158 9.66 9.03 2.28
CA GLU A 158 9.71 10.16 3.23
C GLU A 158 8.37 10.90 3.23
N GLY A 159 7.58 10.69 4.29
CA GLY A 159 6.20 11.16 4.40
C GLY A 159 5.26 10.11 5.00
N HIS A 160 5.67 8.84 4.98
CA HIS A 160 5.07 7.74 5.74
C HIS A 160 5.82 7.48 7.05
N THR A 161 6.34 8.53 7.70
CA THR A 161 6.73 8.41 9.11
C THR A 161 5.46 8.17 9.90
N GLY A 162 5.15 6.90 10.14
CA GLY A 162 4.25 6.53 11.21
C GLY A 162 4.74 7.27 12.46
N ALA A 163 3.87 8.12 13.00
CA ALA A 163 3.95 8.55 14.39
C ALA A 163 3.71 7.31 15.26
N GLY A 164 4.67 6.38 15.25
CA GLY A 164 4.81 5.30 16.19
C GLY A 164 5.69 5.81 17.31
N GLU A 165 5.05 6.43 18.29
CA GLU A 165 5.66 6.83 19.56
C GLU A 165 6.45 5.63 20.12
N HIS A 166 7.77 5.74 20.18
CA HIS A 166 8.64 4.79 20.88
C HIS A 166 8.31 4.87 22.37
N LYS A 167 7.41 4.01 22.85
CA LYS A 167 7.26 3.76 24.29
C LYS A 167 8.27 2.70 24.70
N HIS A 168 9.31 3.16 25.38
CA HIS A 168 10.25 2.37 26.16
C HIS A 168 9.58 1.78 27.41
#